data_AF-A0A7J8MX59-F1
#
_entry.id   AF-A0A7J8MX59-F1
#
_cell.length_a   1.000
_cell.length_b   1.000
_cell.length_c   1.000
_cell.angle_alpha   90.00
_cell.angle_beta   90.00
_cell.angle_gamma   90.00
#
_symmetry.space_group_name_H-M   'P 1'
#
loop_
_entity.id
_entity.type
_entity.pdbx_description
1 polymer ?
#
loop_
_entity_poly.entity_id
_entity_poly.type
_entity_poly.pdbx_seq_one_letter_code
_entity_poly.pdbx_strand_id
1 'polypeptide(L)'
;MWAASCLASCCAACACDACRTVVSGISRRSARIAYCGLFALSLVVSWILREVAAPLMEKLPWINHFHKTPDREWFETDAVLRVSLGNFLFFTILSVSMVGVKNQRDPRDAVHHGGWMMKIICWFILVILMFFVPNEIISFYESASKFGAGLFLLVQVVLLLDFVHGWNDKWVGYDEQFWYVALLVVSLVCYLATFGFSGLLFHWFTPSGQDCGLNTFFIAMTLTLVLLFAIVALHPAVGGSILPASVISLYCMYLCYSGLASEPRDYECNGLHKHSKAISTGTLTLGLLTTVLSVVYSAVRAGSSTTLLSPPSSPRA
;
A
#
# COMPACT_ATOMS: atom_id res chain seq x y z
N MET A 1 39.02 -16.49 -15.47
CA MET A 1 38.04 -15.42 -15.79
C MET A 1 36.96 -15.88 -16.77
N TRP A 2 37.29 -16.58 -17.86
CA TRP A 2 36.32 -17.08 -18.87
C TRP A 2 35.26 -18.08 -18.36
N ALA A 3 35.62 -19.03 -17.49
CA ALA A 3 34.66 -20.02 -16.98
C ALA A 3 33.57 -19.39 -16.07
N ALA A 4 33.91 -18.34 -15.33
CA ALA A 4 32.95 -17.58 -14.52
C ALA A 4 31.98 -16.77 -15.40
N SER A 5 32.46 -16.23 -16.52
CA SER A 5 31.63 -15.54 -17.52
C SER A 5 30.64 -16.48 -18.21
N CYS A 6 31.07 -17.70 -18.56
CA CYS A 6 30.20 -18.70 -19.16
C CYS A 6 29.15 -19.26 -18.19
N LEU A 7 29.54 -19.54 -16.93
CA LEU A 7 28.60 -19.97 -15.88
C LEU A 7 27.60 -18.86 -15.55
N ALA A 8 28.03 -17.60 -15.44
CA ALA A 8 27.14 -16.47 -15.25
C ALA A 8 26.16 -16.30 -16.43
N SER A 9 26.63 -16.47 -17.67
CA SER A 9 25.79 -16.40 -18.88
C SER A 9 24.78 -17.54 -18.97
N CYS A 10 25.15 -18.77 -18.58
CA CYS A 10 24.24 -19.91 -18.55
C CYS A 10 23.21 -19.78 -17.41
N CYS A 11 23.63 -19.34 -16.23
CA CYS A 11 22.71 -19.07 -15.12
C CYS A 11 21.76 -17.91 -15.45
N ALA A 12 22.24 -16.87 -16.14
CA ALA A 12 21.39 -15.78 -16.63
C ALA A 12 20.40 -16.27 -17.70
N ALA A 13 20.83 -17.11 -18.65
CA ALA A 13 19.94 -17.69 -19.66
C ALA A 13 18.85 -18.58 -19.03
N CYS A 14 19.23 -19.47 -18.09
CA CYS A 14 18.29 -20.33 -17.38
C CYS A 14 17.33 -19.53 -16.48
N ALA A 15 17.82 -18.50 -15.79
CA ALA A 15 16.98 -17.61 -14.99
C ALA A 15 16.02 -16.79 -15.86
N CYS A 16 16.47 -16.31 -17.02
CA CYS A 16 15.63 -15.62 -17.99
C CYS A 16 14.54 -16.54 -18.55
N ASP A 17 14.85 -17.79 -18.89
CA ASP A 17 13.87 -18.72 -19.45
C ASP A 17 12.89 -19.24 -18.38
N ALA A 18 13.36 -19.45 -17.14
CA ALA A 18 12.50 -19.73 -15.99
C ALA A 18 11.57 -18.55 -15.65
N CYS A 19 12.10 -17.32 -15.67
CA CYS A 19 11.28 -16.13 -15.46
C CYS A 19 10.25 -15.96 -16.58
N ARG A 20 10.66 -16.17 -17.84
CA ARG A 20 9.76 -16.12 -19.00
C ARG A 20 8.66 -17.16 -18.90
N THR A 21 8.96 -18.40 -18.53
CA THR A 21 7.97 -19.48 -18.42
C THR A 21 7.01 -19.27 -17.24
N VAL A 22 7.51 -18.90 -16.06
CA VAL A 22 6.69 -18.63 -14.87
C VAL A 22 5.78 -17.41 -15.09
N VAL A 23 6.33 -16.28 -15.55
CA VAL A 23 5.55 -15.04 -15.72
C VAL A 23 4.57 -15.17 -16.89
N SER A 24 4.94 -15.83 -17.99
CA SER A 24 3.99 -16.11 -19.08
C SER A 24 2.92 -17.13 -18.72
N GLY A 25 3.19 -18.06 -17.80
CA GLY A 25 2.20 -18.97 -17.23
C GLY A 25 1.19 -18.23 -16.34
N ILE A 26 1.67 -17.35 -15.47
CA ILE A 26 0.82 -16.53 -14.58
C ILE A 26 -0.03 -15.54 -15.39
N SER A 27 0.56 -14.87 -16.38
CA SER A 27 -0.18 -13.94 -17.25
C SER A 27 -1.28 -14.62 -18.06
N ARG A 28 -1.02 -15.83 -18.57
CA ARG A 28 -2.04 -16.63 -19.27
C ARG A 28 -3.24 -16.97 -18.39
N ARG A 29 -3.04 -17.03 -17.06
CA ARG A 29 -4.13 -17.21 -16.09
C ARG A 29 -4.81 -15.89 -15.73
N SER A 30 -4.04 -14.82 -15.54
CA SER A 30 -4.54 -13.45 -15.36
C SER A 30 -3.39 -12.43 -15.44
N ALA A 31 -3.46 -11.48 -16.38
CA ALA A 31 -2.51 -10.36 -16.45
C ALA A 31 -2.49 -9.53 -15.14
N ARG A 32 -3.62 -9.46 -14.43
CA ARG A 32 -3.74 -8.78 -13.14
C ARG A 32 -2.78 -9.34 -12.09
N ILE A 33 -2.71 -10.66 -11.97
CA ILE A 33 -1.82 -11.33 -11.00
C ILE A 33 -0.37 -11.06 -11.36
N ALA A 34 -0.02 -11.08 -12.65
CA ALA A 34 1.33 -10.78 -13.10
C ALA A 34 1.73 -9.31 -12.81
N TYR A 35 0.82 -8.34 -13.01
CA TYR A 35 1.08 -6.94 -12.65
C TYR A 35 1.20 -6.73 -11.13
N CYS A 36 0.37 -7.43 -10.33
CA CYS A 36 0.49 -7.40 -8.87
C CYS A 36 1.80 -8.04 -8.40
N GLY A 37 2.27 -9.10 -9.09
CA GLY A 37 3.57 -9.71 -8.84
C GLY A 37 4.73 -8.76 -9.16
N LEU A 38 4.66 -8.02 -10.27
CA LEU A 38 5.65 -6.98 -10.60
C LEU A 38 5.64 -5.85 -9.56
N PHE A 39 4.46 -5.41 -9.12
CA PHE A 39 4.34 -4.42 -8.05
C PHE A 39 4.93 -4.94 -6.73
N ALA A 40 4.67 -6.20 -6.36
CA ALA A 40 5.27 -6.83 -5.18
C ALA A 40 6.80 -6.91 -5.27
N LEU A 41 7.33 -7.31 -6.44
CA LEU A 41 8.77 -7.30 -6.72
C LEU A 41 9.35 -5.90 -6.51
N SER A 42 8.66 -4.86 -6.97
CA SER A 42 9.10 -3.48 -6.81
C SER A 42 9.18 -3.03 -5.34
N LEU A 43 8.28 -3.52 -4.48
CA LEU A 43 8.31 -3.27 -3.04
C LEU A 43 9.52 -3.93 -2.39
N VAL A 44 9.82 -5.18 -2.77
CA VAL A 44 11.03 -5.89 -2.30
C VAL A 44 12.30 -5.18 -2.75
N VAL A 45 12.38 -4.76 -4.02
CA VAL A 45 13.52 -4.01 -4.55
C VAL A 45 13.68 -2.67 -3.82
N SER A 46 12.59 -1.96 -3.58
CA SER A 46 12.61 -0.70 -2.81
C SER A 46 13.14 -0.92 -1.39
N TRP A 47 12.73 -1.99 -0.72
CA TRP A 47 13.22 -2.32 0.62
C TRP A 47 14.71 -2.67 0.62
N ILE A 48 15.18 -3.51 -0.32
CA ILE A 48 16.61 -3.84 -0.44
C ILE A 48 17.44 -2.58 -0.70
N LEU A 49 16.98 -1.71 -1.61
CA LEU A 49 17.70 -0.47 -1.93
C LEU A 49 17.67 0.52 -0.77
N ARG A 50 16.60 0.57 0.02
CA ARG A 50 16.58 1.36 1.26
C ARG A 50 17.75 0.98 2.17
N GLU A 51 17.97 -0.32 2.40
CA GLU A 51 19.02 -0.79 3.32
C GLU A 51 20.44 -0.66 2.75
N VAL A 52 20.60 -0.89 1.44
CA VAL A 52 21.93 -1.07 0.81
C VAL A 52 22.39 0.13 -0.02
N ALA A 53 21.47 0.94 -0.56
CA ALA A 53 21.84 2.00 -1.51
C ALA A 53 22.41 3.25 -0.82
N ALA A 54 22.07 3.53 0.45
CA ALA A 54 22.52 4.72 1.15
C ALA A 54 24.04 4.99 1.05
N PRO A 55 24.95 4.04 1.40
CA PRO A 55 26.40 4.27 1.29
C PRO A 55 26.90 4.36 -0.16
N LEU A 56 26.15 3.85 -1.14
CA LEU A 56 26.48 3.98 -2.55
C LEU A 56 26.10 5.37 -3.06
N MET A 57 24.89 5.84 -2.73
CA MET A 57 24.37 7.13 -3.19
C MET A 57 25.12 8.32 -2.58
N GLU A 58 25.61 8.18 -1.34
CA GLU A 58 26.45 9.21 -0.71
C GLU A 58 27.73 9.51 -1.52
N LYS A 59 28.25 8.51 -2.25
CA LYS A 59 29.45 8.63 -3.09
C LYS A 59 29.17 9.17 -4.50
N LEU A 60 27.90 9.28 -4.89
CA LEU A 60 27.53 9.75 -6.23
C LEU A 60 27.48 11.29 -6.23
N PRO A 61 28.37 11.97 -6.97
CA PRO A 61 28.53 13.43 -6.85
C PRO A 61 27.33 14.21 -7.39
N TRP A 62 26.51 13.63 -8.26
CA TRP A 62 25.28 14.28 -8.74
C TRP A 62 24.12 14.17 -7.74
N ILE A 63 24.11 13.15 -6.87
CA ILE A 63 23.10 12.99 -5.82
C ILE A 63 23.50 13.78 -4.58
N ASN A 64 24.75 13.60 -4.13
CA ASN A 64 25.29 14.26 -2.95
C ASN A 64 26.10 15.51 -3.32
N HIS A 65 25.41 16.53 -3.85
CA HIS A 65 26.01 17.82 -4.19
C HIS A 65 25.73 18.91 -3.12
N PHE A 66 25.29 18.50 -1.93
CA PHE A 66 24.95 19.40 -0.84
C PHE A 66 26.19 20.00 -0.17
N HIS A 67 26.08 21.24 0.31
CA HIS A 67 27.12 21.88 1.12
C HIS A 67 27.44 21.11 2.40
N LYS A 68 26.42 20.47 2.99
CA LYS A 68 26.54 19.54 4.11
C LYS A 68 25.82 18.26 3.72
N THR A 69 26.51 17.13 3.85
CA THR A 69 25.94 15.81 3.54
C THR A 69 24.72 15.54 4.43
N PRO A 70 23.56 15.18 3.85
CA PRO A 70 22.37 14.82 4.61
C PRO A 70 22.59 13.57 5.50
N ASP A 71 21.66 13.36 6.44
CA ASP A 71 21.64 12.16 7.25
C ASP A 71 21.33 10.91 6.41
N ARG A 72 21.75 9.74 6.90
CA ARG A 72 21.52 8.46 6.22
C ARG A 72 20.04 8.21 5.90
N GLU A 73 19.12 8.58 6.80
CA GLU A 73 17.66 8.43 6.60
C GLU A 73 17.16 9.17 5.34
N TRP A 74 17.81 10.26 4.96
CA TRP A 74 17.49 10.99 3.73
C TRP A 74 17.81 10.15 2.49
N PHE A 75 19.01 9.56 2.43
CA PHE A 75 19.42 8.69 1.31
C PHE A 75 18.56 7.43 1.23
N GLU A 76 18.19 6.86 2.38
CA GLU A 76 17.27 5.71 2.44
C GLU A 76 15.90 6.05 1.81
N THR A 77 15.37 7.23 2.12
CA THR A 77 14.10 7.73 1.59
C THR A 77 14.19 8.07 0.10
N ASP A 78 15.25 8.78 -0.30
CA ASP A 78 15.51 9.16 -1.69
C ASP A 78 15.62 7.94 -2.62
N ALA A 79 16.29 6.87 -2.17
CA ALA A 79 16.38 5.62 -2.92
C ALA A 79 15.00 5.00 -3.20
N VAL A 80 14.14 4.96 -2.18
CA VAL A 80 12.76 4.44 -2.31
C VAL A 80 11.92 5.32 -3.23
N LEU A 81 12.05 6.65 -3.13
CA LEU A 81 11.34 7.60 -3.99
C LEU A 81 11.72 7.44 -5.46
N ARG A 82 12.99 7.21 -5.78
CA ARG A 82 13.45 6.97 -7.16
C ARG A 82 12.88 5.67 -7.74
N VAL A 83 12.88 4.59 -6.97
CA VAL A 83 12.25 3.32 -7.41
C VAL A 83 10.74 3.51 -7.59
N SER A 84 10.09 4.21 -6.65
CA SER A 84 8.67 4.56 -6.70
C SER A 84 8.32 5.39 -7.94
N LEU A 85 9.14 6.38 -8.30
CA LEU A 85 8.95 7.17 -9.51
C LEU A 85 9.06 6.30 -10.77
N GLY A 86 10.03 5.38 -10.82
CA GLY A 86 10.18 4.43 -11.93
C GLY A 86 8.95 3.53 -12.09
N ASN A 87 8.43 3.03 -10.97
CA ASN A 87 7.16 2.29 -10.94
C ASN A 87 6.00 3.13 -11.46
N PHE A 88 5.85 4.36 -10.93
CA PHE A 88 4.77 5.26 -11.31
C PHE A 88 4.77 5.53 -12.81
N LEU A 89 5.93 5.86 -13.39
CA LEU A 89 6.06 6.08 -14.83
C LEU A 89 5.73 4.82 -15.63
N PHE A 90 6.27 3.66 -15.24
CA PHE A 90 6.01 2.40 -15.93
C PHE A 90 4.52 2.05 -15.97
N PHE A 91 3.84 2.09 -14.82
CA PHE A 91 2.41 1.80 -14.74
C PHE A 91 1.56 2.88 -15.41
N THR A 92 1.97 4.14 -15.37
CA THR A 92 1.27 5.25 -16.06
C THR A 92 1.37 5.11 -17.57
N ILE A 93 2.54 4.80 -18.12
CA ILE A 93 2.73 4.55 -19.56
C ILE A 93 1.82 3.41 -20.01
N LEU A 94 1.77 2.31 -19.26
CA LEU A 94 0.88 1.19 -19.56
C LEU A 94 -0.60 1.60 -19.45
N SER A 95 -0.98 2.34 -18.42
CA SER A 95 -2.35 2.82 -18.22
C SER A 95 -2.81 3.69 -19.40
N VAL A 96 -2.00 4.70 -19.77
CA VAL A 96 -2.26 5.59 -20.91
C VAL A 96 -2.34 4.82 -22.22
N SER A 97 -1.45 3.85 -22.45
CA SER A 97 -1.46 3.02 -23.66
C SER A 97 -2.75 2.20 -23.84
N MET A 98 -3.42 1.86 -22.74
CA MET A 98 -4.65 1.06 -22.71
C MET A 98 -5.93 1.91 -22.72
N VAL A 99 -5.81 3.24 -22.79
CA VAL A 99 -6.98 4.13 -22.87
C VAL A 99 -7.76 3.86 -24.16
N GLY A 100 -9.07 3.70 -24.01
CA GLY A 100 -9.99 3.47 -25.13
C GLY A 100 -10.00 2.04 -25.69
N VAL A 101 -9.32 1.09 -25.06
CA VAL A 101 -9.47 -0.34 -25.40
C VAL A 101 -10.82 -0.83 -24.91
N LYS A 102 -11.66 -1.33 -25.83
CA LYS A 102 -13.01 -1.84 -25.51
C LYS A 102 -13.11 -3.35 -25.51
N ASN A 103 -12.31 -4.02 -26.35
CA ASN A 103 -12.40 -5.45 -26.62
C ASN A 103 -11.01 -6.08 -26.72
N GLN A 104 -10.90 -7.38 -26.41
CA GLN A 104 -9.65 -8.16 -26.48
C GLN A 104 -9.12 -8.38 -27.90
N ARG A 105 -9.86 -7.96 -28.94
CA ARG A 105 -9.41 -8.05 -30.35
C ARG A 105 -8.46 -6.90 -30.73
N ASP A 106 -8.34 -5.88 -29.89
CA ASP A 106 -7.42 -4.78 -30.10
C ASP A 106 -5.97 -5.30 -30.03
N PRO A 107 -5.06 -4.95 -30.97
CA PRO A 107 -3.66 -5.39 -30.91
C PRO A 107 -2.95 -4.98 -29.62
N ARG A 108 -3.44 -3.95 -28.91
CA ARG A 108 -2.94 -3.53 -27.60
C ARG A 108 -3.18 -4.58 -26.51
N ASP A 109 -4.15 -5.49 -26.69
CA ASP A 109 -4.35 -6.62 -25.78
C ASP A 109 -3.12 -7.53 -25.72
N ALA A 110 -2.46 -7.77 -26.86
CA ALA A 110 -1.22 -8.54 -26.93
C ALA A 110 -0.08 -7.87 -26.13
N VAL A 111 -0.07 -6.53 -26.07
CA VAL A 111 0.86 -5.78 -25.21
C VAL A 111 0.48 -5.91 -23.74
N HIS A 112 -0.81 -5.93 -23.38
CA HIS A 112 -1.26 -6.07 -21.99
C HIS A 112 -1.00 -7.48 -21.43
N HIS A 113 -1.35 -8.54 -22.17
CA HIS A 113 -1.22 -9.93 -21.73
C HIS A 113 0.12 -10.58 -22.07
N GLY A 114 0.83 -10.08 -23.09
CA GLY A 114 2.08 -10.65 -23.59
C GLY A 114 3.34 -9.89 -23.16
N GLY A 115 4.49 -10.26 -23.74
CA GLY A 115 5.73 -9.48 -23.67
C GLY A 115 6.38 -9.30 -22.28
N TRP A 116 6.08 -10.17 -21.31
CA TRP A 116 6.47 -9.97 -19.91
C TRP A 116 7.97 -9.82 -19.65
N MET A 117 8.82 -10.57 -20.35
CA MET A 117 10.27 -10.41 -20.19
C MET A 117 10.72 -9.01 -20.62
N MET A 118 10.19 -8.51 -21.74
CA MET A 118 10.46 -7.14 -22.20
C MET A 118 9.93 -6.10 -21.22
N LYS A 119 8.75 -6.33 -20.63
CA LYS A 119 8.19 -5.45 -19.59
C LYS A 119 9.07 -5.38 -18.35
N ILE A 120 9.55 -6.52 -17.85
CA ILE A 120 10.44 -6.58 -16.68
C ILE A 120 11.77 -5.86 -16.99
N ILE A 121 12.37 -6.09 -18.16
CA ILE A 121 13.60 -5.40 -18.58
C ILE A 121 13.36 -3.89 -18.68
N CYS A 122 12.28 -3.46 -19.34
CA CYS A 122 11.90 -2.05 -19.46
C CYS A 122 11.69 -1.42 -18.08
N TRP A 123 11.03 -2.13 -17.17
CA TRP A 123 10.83 -1.71 -15.79
C TRP A 123 12.16 -1.51 -15.05
N PHE A 124 13.09 -2.47 -15.11
CA PHE A 124 14.42 -2.32 -14.50
C PHE A 124 15.18 -1.13 -15.08
N ILE A 125 15.16 -0.96 -16.40
CA ILE A 125 15.80 0.18 -17.07
C ILE A 125 15.20 1.49 -16.57
N LEU A 126 13.87 1.62 -16.51
CA LEU A 126 13.21 2.81 -16.00
C LEU A 126 13.60 3.10 -14.55
N VAL A 127 13.64 2.10 -13.68
CA VAL A 127 14.09 2.26 -12.29
C VAL A 127 15.54 2.76 -12.22
N ILE A 128 16.45 2.17 -13.01
CA ILE A 128 17.86 2.62 -13.06
C ILE A 128 17.96 4.07 -13.54
N LEU A 129 17.18 4.45 -14.56
CA LEU A 129 17.17 5.82 -15.08
C LEU A 129 16.75 6.85 -14.02
N MET A 130 15.90 6.47 -13.05
CA MET A 130 15.50 7.38 -11.96
C MET A 130 16.64 7.75 -11.01
N PHE A 131 17.75 6.99 -10.99
CA PHE A 131 18.96 7.35 -10.23
C PHE A 131 19.80 8.45 -10.88
N PHE A 132 19.51 8.81 -12.13
CA PHE A 132 20.13 9.93 -12.83
C PHE A 132 19.26 11.19 -12.84
N VAL A 133 18.05 11.12 -12.28
CA VAL A 133 17.12 12.25 -12.19
C VAL A 133 17.57 13.23 -11.08
N PRO A 134 17.55 14.55 -11.31
CA PRO A 134 17.89 15.55 -10.28
C PRO A 134 17.00 15.49 -9.03
N ASN A 135 17.55 15.85 -7.88
CA ASN A 135 16.89 15.77 -6.56
C ASN A 135 15.62 16.63 -6.49
N GLU A 136 15.56 17.71 -7.26
CA GLU A 136 14.50 18.71 -7.35
C GLU A 136 13.24 18.07 -7.94
N ILE A 137 13.40 17.22 -8.96
CA ILE A 137 12.30 16.46 -9.56
C ILE A 137 11.82 15.38 -8.59
N ILE A 138 12.75 14.73 -7.86
CA ILE A 138 12.39 13.74 -6.84
C ILE A 138 11.61 14.38 -5.70
N SER A 139 12.01 15.57 -5.24
CA SER A 139 11.29 16.32 -4.20
C SER A 139 9.90 16.78 -4.66
N PHE A 140 9.77 17.22 -5.91
CA PHE A 140 8.46 17.50 -6.49
C PHE A 140 7.57 16.24 -6.53
N TYR A 141 8.14 15.11 -6.98
CA TYR A 141 7.43 13.83 -6.98
C TYR A 141 7.05 13.38 -5.57
N GLU A 142 7.92 13.57 -4.58
CA GLU A 142 7.63 13.24 -3.18
C GLU A 142 6.37 13.98 -2.72
N SER A 143 6.29 15.29 -2.98
CA SER A 143 5.11 16.09 -2.64
C SER A 143 3.86 15.61 -3.38
N ALA A 144 3.95 15.38 -4.70
CA ALA A 144 2.86 14.86 -5.50
C ALA A 144 2.39 13.46 -5.04
N SER A 145 3.34 12.61 -4.63
CA SER A 145 3.06 11.23 -4.18
C SER A 145 2.30 11.20 -2.86
N LYS A 146 2.49 12.18 -1.97
CA LYS A 146 1.69 12.33 -0.73
C LYS A 146 0.21 12.54 -1.06
N PHE A 147 -0.10 13.37 -2.06
CA PHE A 147 -1.47 13.54 -2.55
C PHE A 147 -2.03 12.25 -3.17
N GLY A 148 -1.21 11.59 -4.01
CA GLY A 148 -1.58 10.29 -4.60
C GLY A 148 -1.84 9.20 -3.56
N ALA A 149 -1.07 9.17 -2.48
CA ALA A 149 -1.26 8.25 -1.36
C ALA A 149 -2.59 8.54 -0.63
N GLY A 150 -2.96 9.81 -0.46
CA GLY A 150 -4.28 10.18 0.07
C GLY A 150 -5.44 9.65 -0.78
N LEU A 151 -5.36 9.79 -2.11
CA LEU A 151 -6.34 9.21 -3.03
C LEU A 151 -6.37 7.67 -2.93
N PHE A 152 -5.20 7.04 -2.82
CA PHE A 152 -5.09 5.59 -2.66
C PHE A 152 -5.76 5.11 -1.37
N LEU A 153 -5.63 5.83 -0.25
CA LEU A 153 -6.33 5.51 1.00
C LEU A 153 -7.86 5.61 0.85
N LEU A 154 -8.36 6.56 0.08
CA LEU A 154 -9.80 6.65 -0.24
C LEU A 154 -10.27 5.43 -1.05
N VAL A 155 -9.51 5.03 -2.07
CA VAL A 155 -9.82 3.80 -2.81
C VAL A 155 -9.75 2.58 -1.89
N GLN A 156 -8.76 2.52 -1.00
CA GLN A 156 -8.59 1.41 -0.06
C GLN A 156 -9.78 1.28 0.89
N VAL A 157 -10.31 2.37 1.45
CA VAL A 157 -11.47 2.30 2.34
C VAL A 157 -12.74 1.88 1.60
N VAL A 158 -12.94 2.31 0.35
CA VAL A 158 -14.08 1.86 -0.47
C VAL A 158 -14.00 0.37 -0.78
N LEU A 159 -12.81 -0.12 -1.13
CA LEU A 159 -12.59 -1.55 -1.32
C LEU A 159 -12.81 -2.31 -0.01
N LEU A 160 -12.28 -1.84 1.10
CA LEU A 160 -12.50 -2.47 2.41
C LEU A 160 -14.00 -2.56 2.71
N LEU A 161 -14.75 -1.47 2.51
CA LEU A 161 -16.20 -1.42 2.69
C LEU A 161 -16.92 -2.46 1.84
N ASP A 162 -16.62 -2.54 0.54
CA ASP A 162 -17.17 -3.56 -0.37
C ASP A 162 -16.92 -5.00 0.12
N PHE A 163 -15.78 -5.26 0.78
CA PHE A 163 -15.48 -6.60 1.31
C PHE A 163 -16.26 -6.88 2.56
N VAL A 164 -16.34 -5.93 3.47
CA VAL A 164 -17.03 -6.16 4.73
C VAL A 164 -18.54 -6.28 4.46
N HIS A 165 -19.09 -5.55 3.48
CA HIS A 165 -20.46 -5.79 3.00
C HIS A 165 -20.62 -7.17 2.36
N GLY A 166 -19.75 -7.56 1.43
CA GLY A 166 -19.81 -8.91 0.85
C GLY A 166 -19.65 -10.03 1.88
N TRP A 167 -18.83 -9.80 2.92
CA TRP A 167 -18.68 -10.70 4.05
C TRP A 167 -19.96 -10.77 4.90
N ASN A 168 -20.52 -9.61 5.26
CA ASN A 168 -21.78 -9.49 5.98
C ASN A 168 -22.89 -10.24 5.23
N ASP A 169 -23.10 -9.94 3.96
CA ASP A 169 -24.20 -10.48 3.16
C ASP A 169 -24.07 -12.00 3.00
N LYS A 170 -22.84 -12.51 2.90
CA LYS A 170 -22.58 -13.95 2.88
C LYS A 170 -22.95 -14.64 4.19
N TRP A 171 -22.63 -14.03 5.34
CA TRP A 171 -22.95 -14.60 6.64
C TRP A 171 -24.44 -14.50 6.97
N VAL A 172 -25.07 -13.37 6.64
CA VAL A 172 -26.53 -13.20 6.73
C VAL A 172 -27.24 -14.20 5.81
N GLY A 173 -26.73 -14.41 4.60
CA GLY A 173 -27.33 -15.32 3.62
C GLY A 173 -27.29 -16.81 3.99
N TYR A 174 -26.50 -17.22 4.99
CA TYR A 174 -26.60 -18.57 5.54
C TYR A 174 -27.89 -18.78 6.34
N ASP A 175 -28.48 -17.71 6.86
CA ASP A 175 -29.74 -17.70 7.60
C ASP A 175 -29.79 -18.66 8.81
N GLU A 176 -28.65 -18.82 9.49
CA GLU A 176 -28.54 -19.61 10.73
C GLU A 176 -28.20 -18.71 11.92
N GLN A 177 -28.77 -19.01 13.08
CA GLN A 177 -28.56 -18.25 14.32
C GLN A 177 -27.08 -18.14 14.71
N PHE A 178 -26.27 -19.15 14.41
CA PHE A 178 -24.83 -19.15 14.64
C PHE A 178 -24.13 -17.98 13.92
N TRP A 179 -24.44 -17.74 12.64
CA TRP A 179 -23.79 -16.69 11.86
C TRP A 179 -24.20 -15.29 12.30
N TYR A 180 -25.47 -15.10 12.71
CA TYR A 180 -25.91 -13.84 13.31
C TYR A 180 -25.19 -13.54 14.63
N VAL A 181 -25.01 -14.54 15.49
CA VAL A 181 -24.23 -14.40 16.72
C VAL A 181 -22.76 -14.10 16.40
N ALA A 182 -22.17 -14.79 15.42
CA ALA A 182 -20.80 -14.55 14.98
C ALA A 182 -20.61 -13.12 14.45
N LEU A 183 -21.54 -12.60 13.64
CA LEU A 183 -21.53 -11.20 13.17
C LEU A 183 -21.51 -10.22 14.33
N LEU A 184 -22.37 -10.43 15.32
CA LEU A 184 -22.47 -9.57 16.50
C LEU A 184 -21.18 -9.61 17.32
N VAL A 185 -20.63 -10.81 17.57
CA VAL A 185 -19.39 -10.99 18.33
C VAL A 185 -18.21 -10.29 17.64
N VAL A 186 -18.05 -10.48 16.33
CA VAL A 186 -16.97 -9.82 15.57
C VAL A 186 -17.13 -8.30 15.64
N SER A 187 -18.36 -7.80 15.45
CA SER A 187 -18.64 -6.37 15.49
C SER A 187 -18.35 -5.76 16.88
N LEU A 188 -18.73 -6.47 17.94
CA LEU A 188 -18.46 -6.05 19.32
C LEU A 188 -16.96 -5.99 19.60
N VAL A 189 -16.20 -7.01 19.17
CA VAL A 189 -14.73 -7.03 19.31
C VAL A 189 -14.11 -5.87 18.54
N CYS A 190 -14.56 -5.57 17.32
CA CYS A 190 -14.06 -4.44 16.54
C CYS A 190 -14.31 -3.08 17.23
N TYR A 191 -15.49 -2.87 17.82
CA TYR A 191 -15.76 -1.65 18.57
C TYR A 191 -14.95 -1.57 19.87
N LEU A 192 -14.88 -2.65 20.66
CA LEU A 192 -14.04 -2.69 21.86
C LEU A 192 -12.57 -2.41 21.53
N ALA A 193 -12.06 -2.97 20.44
CA ALA A 193 -10.72 -2.66 19.93
C ALA A 193 -10.59 -1.20 19.52
N THR A 194 -11.59 -0.62 18.85
CA THR A 194 -11.58 0.80 18.45
C THR A 194 -11.51 1.73 19.66
N PHE A 195 -12.35 1.51 20.68
CA PHE A 195 -12.35 2.31 21.91
C PHE A 195 -11.09 2.09 22.74
N GLY A 196 -10.66 0.83 22.93
CA GLY A 196 -9.42 0.52 23.65
C GLY A 196 -8.20 1.13 22.96
N PHE A 197 -8.13 1.05 21.62
CA PHE A 197 -7.05 1.64 20.85
C PHE A 197 -7.07 3.17 20.93
N SER A 198 -8.24 3.81 20.90
CA SER A 198 -8.33 5.26 21.10
C SER A 198 -7.79 5.70 22.48
N GLY A 199 -8.05 4.93 23.54
CA GLY A 199 -7.48 5.18 24.87
C GLY A 199 -5.95 5.08 24.88
N LEU A 200 -5.41 4.12 24.13
CA LEU A 200 -3.96 3.97 23.94
C LEU A 200 -3.37 5.16 23.17
N LEU A 201 -4.09 5.71 22.18
CA LEU A 201 -3.65 6.91 21.47
C LEU A 201 -3.62 8.13 22.39
N PHE A 202 -4.63 8.33 23.23
CA PHE A 202 -4.56 9.39 24.24
C PHE A 202 -3.37 9.18 25.20
N HIS A 203 -3.11 7.95 25.63
CA HIS A 203 -1.99 7.67 26.50
C HIS A 203 -0.62 7.98 25.87
N TRP A 204 -0.41 7.63 24.59
CA TRP A 204 0.89 7.80 23.93
C TRP A 204 1.09 9.15 23.25
N PHE A 205 0.02 9.78 22.77
CA PHE A 205 0.09 11.01 21.95
C PHE A 205 -0.39 12.27 22.68
N THR A 206 -0.84 12.15 23.95
CA THR A 206 -1.23 13.29 24.80
C THR A 206 -0.60 13.20 26.20
N PRO A 207 0.74 13.22 26.33
CA PRO A 207 1.42 13.15 27.62
C PRO A 207 1.05 14.33 28.53
N SER A 208 0.91 14.07 29.83
CA SER A 208 0.61 15.11 30.82
C SER A 208 1.76 16.13 30.92
N GLY A 209 1.42 17.42 30.89
CA GLY A 209 2.38 18.52 31.01
C GLY A 209 2.87 19.13 29.70
N GLN A 210 2.30 18.72 28.55
CA GLN A 210 2.57 19.30 27.23
C GLN A 210 1.25 19.68 26.54
N ASP A 211 1.25 20.77 25.76
CA ASP A 211 0.07 21.22 25.02
C ASP A 211 -0.06 20.46 23.69
N CYS A 212 -0.63 19.25 23.75
CA CYS A 212 -0.82 18.36 22.58
C CYS A 212 -2.20 18.51 21.92
N GLY A 213 -2.70 19.75 21.83
CA GLY A 213 -4.07 20.03 21.40
C GLY A 213 -4.43 19.53 19.99
N LEU A 214 -3.46 19.53 19.07
CA LEU A 214 -3.65 19.01 17.71
C LEU A 214 -3.90 17.49 17.71
N ASN A 215 -3.13 16.75 18.49
CA ASN A 215 -3.24 15.29 18.61
C ASN A 215 -4.56 14.94 19.29
N THR A 216 -4.90 15.65 20.39
CA THR A 216 -6.19 15.53 21.06
C THR A 216 -7.35 15.79 20.09
N PHE A 217 -7.27 16.83 19.25
CA PHE A 217 -8.29 17.15 18.26
C PHE A 217 -8.48 16.00 17.26
N PHE A 218 -7.41 15.47 16.67
CA PHE A 218 -7.53 14.38 15.69
C PHE A 218 -8.11 13.10 16.30
N ILE A 219 -7.68 12.72 17.51
CA ILE A 219 -8.22 11.54 18.20
C ILE A 219 -9.70 11.75 18.56
N ALA A 220 -10.04 12.88 19.17
CA ALA A 220 -11.41 13.18 19.59
C ALA A 220 -12.37 13.33 18.40
N MET A 221 -11.94 13.97 17.32
CA MET A 221 -12.73 14.10 16.09
C MET A 221 -12.97 12.72 15.46
N THR A 222 -11.93 11.88 15.36
CA THR A 222 -12.06 10.51 14.84
C THR A 222 -13.04 9.69 15.68
N LEU A 223 -12.95 9.77 17.01
CA LEU A 223 -13.86 9.08 17.92
C LEU A 223 -15.32 9.57 17.77
N THR A 224 -15.50 10.89 17.61
CA THR A 224 -16.81 11.50 17.39
C THR A 224 -17.43 11.00 16.08
N LEU A 225 -16.66 10.98 14.98
CA LEU A 225 -17.12 10.47 13.69
C LEU A 225 -17.46 8.98 13.76
N VAL A 226 -16.68 8.17 14.47
CA VAL A 226 -16.98 6.74 14.69
C VAL A 226 -18.31 6.56 15.43
N LEU A 227 -18.56 7.34 16.48
CA LEU A 227 -19.83 7.29 17.22
C LEU A 227 -21.01 7.71 16.35
N LEU A 228 -20.88 8.81 15.60
CA LEU A 228 -21.91 9.26 14.66
C LEU A 228 -22.21 8.21 13.60
N PHE A 229 -21.16 7.61 13.03
CA PHE A 229 -21.31 6.56 12.03
C PHE A 229 -22.01 5.32 12.59
N ALA A 230 -21.69 4.91 13.82
CA ALA A 230 -22.37 3.81 14.49
C ALA A 230 -23.87 4.10 14.72
N ILE A 231 -24.22 5.32 15.14
CA ILE A 231 -25.62 5.74 15.33
C ILE A 231 -26.39 5.70 14.00
N VAL A 232 -25.81 6.25 12.93
CA VAL A 232 -26.44 6.24 11.60
C VAL A 232 -26.60 4.82 11.08
N ALA A 233 -25.58 3.95 11.25
CA ALA A 233 -25.64 2.56 10.80
C ALA A 233 -26.72 1.74 11.52
N LEU A 234 -27.00 2.05 12.79
CA LEU A 234 -28.05 1.42 13.60
C LEU A 234 -29.45 2.02 13.37
N HIS A 235 -29.54 3.17 12.68
CA HIS A 235 -30.82 3.84 12.49
C HIS A 235 -31.74 3.00 11.59
N PRO A 236 -32.98 2.68 12.02
CA PRO A 236 -33.86 1.75 11.32
C PRO A 236 -34.24 2.21 9.90
N ALA A 237 -34.22 3.51 9.62
CA ALA A 237 -34.49 4.03 8.27
C ALA A 237 -33.32 3.85 7.27
N VAL A 238 -32.10 3.57 7.75
CA VAL A 238 -30.91 3.42 6.89
C VAL A 238 -30.73 1.95 6.47
N GLY A 239 -31.20 1.00 7.30
CA GLY A 239 -31.03 -0.43 7.02
C GLY A 239 -29.55 -0.85 6.95
N GLY A 240 -28.69 -0.20 7.72
CA GLY A 240 -27.25 -0.48 7.76
C GLY A 240 -26.92 -1.78 8.50
N SER A 241 -25.70 -2.29 8.30
CA SER A 241 -25.15 -3.41 9.08
C SER A 241 -24.07 -2.94 10.05
N ILE A 242 -24.09 -3.51 11.25
CA ILE A 242 -23.15 -3.21 12.32
C ILE A 242 -21.72 -3.72 12.04
N LEU A 243 -21.58 -4.80 11.25
CA LEU A 243 -20.26 -5.36 10.93
C LEU A 243 -19.44 -4.39 10.06
N PRO A 244 -19.90 -3.93 8.88
CA PRO A 244 -19.22 -2.89 8.11
C PRO A 244 -18.90 -1.66 8.94
N ALA A 245 -19.86 -1.17 9.75
CA ALA A 245 -19.65 0.01 10.57
C ALA A 245 -18.50 -0.15 11.57
N SER A 246 -18.45 -1.30 12.25
CA SER A 246 -17.43 -1.59 13.27
C SER A 246 -16.02 -1.78 12.68
N VAL A 247 -15.88 -2.47 11.55
CA VAL A 247 -14.58 -2.69 10.89
C VAL A 247 -14.02 -1.39 10.32
N ILE A 248 -14.86 -0.57 9.68
CA ILE A 248 -14.45 0.74 9.17
C ILE A 248 -14.04 1.68 10.31
N SER A 249 -14.75 1.63 11.43
CA SER A 249 -14.39 2.42 12.62
C SER A 249 -13.00 2.08 13.15
N LEU A 250 -12.67 0.78 13.22
CA LEU A 250 -11.33 0.32 13.61
C LEU A 250 -10.25 0.78 12.61
N TYR A 251 -10.55 0.71 11.31
CA TYR A 251 -9.64 1.18 10.27
C TYR A 251 -9.41 2.70 10.33
N CYS A 252 -10.45 3.51 10.58
CA CYS A 252 -10.31 4.95 10.78
C CYS A 252 -9.42 5.27 11.99
N MET A 253 -9.58 4.53 13.10
CA MET A 253 -8.71 4.69 14.27
C MET A 253 -7.25 4.30 13.96
N TYR A 254 -7.05 3.25 13.17
CA TYR A 254 -5.73 2.86 12.68
C TYR A 254 -5.09 3.92 11.77
N LEU A 255 -5.86 4.58 10.90
CA LEU A 255 -5.34 5.69 10.09
C LEU A 255 -4.98 6.90 10.96
N CYS A 256 -5.78 7.21 12.00
CA CYS A 256 -5.45 8.25 12.98
C CYS A 256 -4.12 7.92 13.68
N TYR A 257 -3.96 6.70 14.18
CA TYR A 257 -2.69 6.21 14.73
C TYR A 257 -1.53 6.38 13.75
N SER A 258 -1.70 5.94 12.50
CA SER A 258 -0.64 6.01 11.49
C SER A 258 -0.22 7.44 11.20
N GLY A 259 -1.15 8.39 11.21
CA GLY A 259 -0.87 9.82 11.07
C GLY A 259 -0.06 10.35 12.26
N LEU A 260 -0.52 10.10 13.49
CA LEU A 260 0.16 10.55 14.71
C LEU A 260 1.54 9.91 14.89
N ALA A 261 1.69 8.62 14.56
CA ALA A 261 2.95 7.92 14.62
C ALA A 261 4.00 8.45 13.61
N SER A 262 3.56 9.18 12.58
CA SER A 262 4.43 9.80 11.59
C SER A 262 4.91 11.21 11.99
N GLU A 263 4.53 11.69 13.17
CA GLU A 263 5.04 12.95 13.72
C GLU A 263 6.56 12.91 13.88
N PRO A 264 7.25 14.05 13.68
CA PRO A 264 8.69 14.07 13.69
C PRO A 264 9.25 13.82 15.11
N ARG A 265 10.50 13.34 15.19
CA ARG A 265 11.08 12.82 16.46
C ARG A 265 11.28 13.87 17.54
N ASP A 266 11.38 15.12 17.15
CA ASP A 266 11.49 16.30 17.99
C ASP A 266 10.15 16.78 18.56
N TYR A 267 9.02 16.21 18.11
CA TYR A 267 7.72 16.56 18.64
C TYR A 267 7.42 15.81 19.94
N GLU A 268 7.43 16.55 21.06
CA GLU A 268 7.31 16.03 22.43
C GLU A 268 6.01 15.27 22.72
N CYS A 269 4.96 15.51 21.93
CA CYS A 269 3.68 14.83 22.07
C CYS A 269 3.69 13.38 21.58
N ASN A 270 4.66 12.98 20.75
CA ASN A 270 4.78 11.59 20.30
C ASN A 270 5.61 10.74 21.29
N GLY A 271 4.93 10.19 22.29
CA GLY A 271 5.52 9.32 23.30
C GLY A 271 6.04 7.97 22.78
N LEU A 272 5.66 7.58 21.55
CA LEU A 272 6.03 6.29 20.95
C LEU A 272 7.54 6.19 20.70
N HIS A 273 8.20 7.31 20.38
CA HIS A 273 9.65 7.35 20.18
C HIS A 273 10.47 6.95 21.41
N LYS A 274 9.93 7.20 22.62
CA LYS A 274 10.58 6.80 23.88
C LYS A 274 10.57 5.27 24.08
N HIS A 275 9.65 4.56 23.43
CA HIS A 275 9.47 3.10 23.54
C HIS A 275 9.90 2.32 22.28
N SER A 276 10.16 2.99 21.16
CA SER A 276 10.55 2.37 19.88
C SER A 276 11.85 1.54 19.94
N LYS A 277 12.77 1.86 20.87
CA LYS A 277 14.02 1.09 21.07
C LYS A 277 13.81 -0.36 21.52
N ALA A 278 12.61 -0.76 21.93
CA ALA A 278 12.30 -2.10 22.42
C ALA A 278 11.82 -3.10 21.34
N ILE A 279 11.69 -2.67 20.08
CA ILE A 279 11.15 -3.53 19.02
C ILE A 279 12.29 -4.33 18.36
N SER A 280 12.21 -5.66 18.45
CA SER A 280 13.16 -6.55 17.78
C SER A 280 13.10 -6.40 16.26
N THR A 281 14.27 -6.47 15.60
CA THR A 281 14.39 -6.47 14.13
C THR A 281 13.46 -7.49 13.47
N GLY A 282 13.22 -8.64 14.12
CA GLY A 282 12.29 -9.67 13.64
C GLY A 282 10.82 -9.23 13.63
N THR A 283 10.40 -8.41 14.59
CA THR A 283 9.03 -7.86 14.62
C THR A 283 8.85 -6.80 13.54
N LEU A 284 9.89 -6.01 13.28
CA LEU A 284 9.88 -4.98 12.25
C LEU A 284 9.83 -5.59 10.83
N THR A 285 10.60 -6.66 10.58
CA THR A 285 10.58 -7.38 9.30
C THR A 285 9.26 -8.12 9.08
N LEU A 286 8.70 -8.76 10.11
CA LEU A 286 7.36 -9.37 10.03
C LEU A 286 6.29 -8.34 9.73
N GLY A 287 6.29 -7.19 10.43
CA GLY A 287 5.33 -6.11 10.18
C GLY A 287 5.42 -5.55 8.76
N LEU A 288 6.64 -5.39 8.24
CA LEU A 288 6.86 -4.97 6.86
C LEU A 288 6.33 -6.00 5.86
N LEU A 289 6.60 -7.29 6.08
CA LEU A 289 6.13 -8.37 5.21
C LEU A 289 4.60 -8.45 5.20
N THR A 290 3.96 -8.35 6.36
CA THR A 290 2.50 -8.28 6.47
C THR A 290 1.95 -7.06 5.73
N THR A 291 2.62 -5.91 5.81
CA THR A 291 2.22 -4.70 5.09
C THR A 291 2.30 -4.89 3.58
N VAL A 292 3.41 -5.46 3.07
CA VAL A 292 3.57 -5.77 1.64
C VAL A 292 2.46 -6.71 1.16
N LEU A 293 2.18 -7.79 1.90
CA LEU A 293 1.11 -8.73 1.56
C LEU A 293 -0.27 -8.05 1.55
N SER A 294 -0.56 -7.19 2.52
CA SER A 294 -1.82 -6.44 2.60
C SER A 294 -2.00 -5.48 1.43
N VAL A 295 -0.95 -4.74 1.04
CA VAL A 295 -1.00 -3.82 -0.11
C VAL A 295 -1.16 -4.61 -1.41
N VAL A 296 -0.45 -5.72 -1.59
CA VAL A 296 -0.60 -6.59 -2.76
C VAL A 296 -2.00 -7.19 -2.84
N TYR A 297 -2.55 -7.65 -1.72
CA TYR A 297 -3.93 -8.13 -1.66
C TYR A 297 -4.93 -7.03 -2.05
N SER A 298 -4.73 -5.82 -1.52
CA SER A 298 -5.55 -4.65 -1.87
C SER A 298 -5.46 -4.33 -3.36
N ALA A 299 -4.29 -4.41 -3.98
CA ALA A 299 -4.10 -4.20 -5.42
C ALA A 299 -4.78 -5.28 -6.28
N VAL A 300 -4.64 -6.56 -5.91
CA VAL A 300 -5.35 -7.67 -6.58
C VAL A 300 -6.85 -7.46 -6.52
N ARG A 301 -7.34 -7.04 -5.35
CA ARG A 301 -8.76 -6.82 -5.13
C ARG A 301 -9.28 -5.59 -5.87
N ALA A 302 -8.56 -4.48 -5.84
CA ALA A 302 -8.86 -3.28 -6.61
C ALA A 302 -9.04 -3.60 -8.09
N GLY A 303 -8.14 -4.41 -8.66
CA GLY A 303 -8.26 -4.85 -10.05
C GLY A 303 -9.47 -5.73 -10.31
N SER A 304 -9.96 -6.47 -9.31
CA SER A 304 -11.10 -7.40 -9.40
C SER A 304 -12.47 -6.79 -9.20
N SER A 305 -12.54 -5.67 -8.48
CA SER A 305 -13.79 -4.99 -8.20
C SER A 305 -14.34 -4.34 -9.47
N THR A 306 -15.42 -4.91 -10.00
CA THR A 306 -16.15 -4.36 -11.15
C THR A 306 -17.03 -3.16 -10.75
N THR A 307 -17.31 -3.02 -9.46
CA THR A 307 -18.19 -2.01 -8.84
C THR A 307 -17.72 -0.56 -9.03
N LEU A 308 -16.42 -0.30 -9.18
CA LEU A 308 -15.89 1.06 -9.35
C LEU A 308 -15.91 1.58 -10.79
N LEU A 309 -16.03 0.70 -11.79
CA LEU A 309 -15.83 1.06 -13.21
C LEU A 309 -16.94 0.58 -14.15
N SER A 310 -17.95 -0.13 -13.63
CA SER A 310 -19.06 -0.59 -14.46
C SER A 310 -20.20 0.44 -14.39
N PRO A 311 -20.65 1.01 -15.52
CA PRO A 311 -21.92 1.72 -15.54
C PRO A 311 -23.04 0.76 -15.11
N PRO A 312 -24.16 1.26 -14.53
CA PRO A 312 -25.22 0.45 -13.92
C PRO A 312 -25.98 -0.50 -14.87
N SER A 313 -25.55 -0.63 -16.13
CA SER A 313 -26.22 -1.41 -17.17
C SER A 313 -25.25 -2.25 -18.00
N SER A 314 -24.36 -3.01 -17.35
CA SER A 314 -23.65 -4.12 -18.02
C SER A 314 -24.12 -5.44 -17.43
N PRO A 315 -24.73 -6.35 -18.22
CA PRO A 315 -25.11 -7.66 -17.74
C PRO A 315 -23.86 -8.41 -17.29
N ARG A 316 -23.94 -9.00 -16.09
CA ARG A 316 -22.89 -9.86 -15.53
C ARG A 316 -22.57 -10.96 -16.56
N ALA A 317 -21.32 -10.99 -17.01
CA ALA A 317 -20.73 -12.12 -17.71
C ALA A 317 -19.90 -12.94 -16.71
#